data_AF-A0A3D5BM95-F1
#
_entry.id   AF-A0A3D5BM95-F1
#
_cell.length_a   1.000
_cell.length_b   1.000
_cell.length_c   1.000
_cell.angle_alpha   90.00
_cell.angle_beta   90.00
_cell.angle_gamma   90.00
#
_symmetry.space_group_name_H-M   'P 1'
#
loop_
_entity.id
_entity.type
_entity.pdbx_description
1 polymer ?
#
loop_
_entity_poly.entity_id
_entity_poly.type
_entity_poly.pdbx_seq_one_letter_code
_entity_poly.pdbx_strand_id
1 'polypeptide(L)'
;MLLSTLLLSIPLLAATEFQLKQGETSTEFSYLRAPQPTISFSLDNAKMQGQHSIRKKYSAELAELHVRHQLLLQSVKLQQRGVKIRLSPSNLPLSVTVSGADLTQVANIRNQLAATQQQAYQGYLQRDYLYLLTTPLGESYVIPDHVRIMRENLPVLQPVAASFVSLYGRNNIRKIAMQLAYWLQQIPYQNLSDRRESAGAGFLTPIQMLQANQGDCDSKAVVFATVLRNIFPKLGIAIIYFNDHAVIAAQIPAIDDELTVNLNNASYLVLDPTGPAQLPPGKLNPPYDVQLKSRQFSYRLF
;
A
#
# COMPACT_ATOMS: atom_id res chain seq x y z
N MET A 1 -54.75 23.66 -22.11
CA MET A 1 -53.53 22.90 -22.44
C MET A 1 -52.34 23.81 -22.29
N LEU A 2 -51.52 23.63 -21.25
CA LEU A 2 -50.20 24.23 -21.12
C LEU A 2 -49.38 23.26 -20.25
N LEU A 3 -48.72 22.32 -20.92
CA LEU A 3 -47.82 21.35 -20.31
C LEU A 3 -46.49 22.09 -20.05
N SER A 4 -46.21 22.45 -18.81
CA SER A 4 -44.87 22.92 -18.41
C SER A 4 -43.94 21.71 -18.35
N THR A 5 -43.04 21.61 -19.31
CA THR A 5 -41.92 20.68 -19.31
C THR A 5 -40.86 21.16 -18.33
N LEU A 6 -40.80 20.50 -17.17
CA LEU A 6 -39.73 20.66 -16.20
C LEU A 6 -38.46 19.99 -16.75
N LEU A 7 -37.53 20.77 -17.28
CA LEU A 7 -36.18 20.30 -17.64
C LEU A 7 -35.40 20.05 -16.35
N LEU A 8 -35.39 18.81 -15.88
CA LEU A 8 -34.44 18.32 -14.89
C LEU A 8 -33.04 18.32 -15.53
N SER A 9 -32.27 19.37 -15.23
CA SER A 9 -30.84 19.39 -15.50
C SER A 9 -30.17 18.41 -14.55
N ILE A 10 -29.83 17.23 -15.05
CA ILE A 10 -28.93 16.30 -14.36
C ILE A 10 -27.56 17.00 -14.31
N PRO A 11 -26.94 17.20 -13.14
CA PRO A 11 -25.57 17.69 -13.10
C PRO A 11 -24.70 16.61 -13.73
N LEU A 12 -24.16 16.91 -14.91
CA LEU A 12 -23.08 16.14 -15.50
C LEU A 12 -21.91 16.28 -14.50
N LEU A 13 -21.62 15.24 -13.71
CA LEU A 13 -20.34 15.14 -13.02
C LEU A 13 -19.28 15.27 -14.11
N ALA A 14 -18.60 16.41 -14.15
CA ALA A 14 -17.55 16.65 -15.12
C ALA A 14 -16.50 15.55 -14.91
N ALA A 15 -16.45 14.59 -15.83
CA ALA A 15 -15.41 13.58 -15.82
C ALA A 15 -14.07 14.30 -15.90
N THR A 16 -13.16 13.94 -15.00
CA THR A 16 -11.78 14.42 -15.04
C THR A 16 -11.18 14.05 -16.39
N GLU A 17 -10.88 15.03 -17.22
CA GLU A 17 -10.19 14.75 -18.48
C GLU A 17 -8.69 14.60 -18.17
N PHE A 18 -8.19 13.39 -18.40
CA PHE A 18 -6.78 13.04 -18.24
C PHE A 18 -6.09 13.05 -19.60
N GLN A 19 -4.97 13.77 -19.67
CA GLN A 19 -4.11 13.82 -20.84
C GLN A 19 -2.70 13.40 -20.45
N LEU A 20 -2.13 12.51 -21.27
CA LEU A 20 -0.75 12.05 -21.14
C LEU A 20 -0.05 12.25 -22.48
N LYS A 21 1.08 12.95 -22.46
CA LYS A 21 1.91 13.21 -23.64
C LYS A 21 3.32 12.70 -23.40
N GLN A 22 3.69 11.66 -24.13
CA GLN A 22 5.03 11.08 -24.07
C GLN A 22 5.98 11.89 -24.97
N GLY A 23 7.02 12.46 -24.38
CA GLY A 23 8.18 13.00 -25.10
C GLY A 23 9.37 12.05 -25.01
N GLU A 24 10.49 12.42 -25.63
CA GLU A 24 11.71 11.60 -25.65
C GLU A 24 12.33 11.44 -24.25
N THR A 25 12.50 12.56 -23.53
CA THR A 25 13.17 12.59 -22.21
C THR A 25 12.21 12.63 -21.03
N SER A 26 10.98 13.08 -21.24
CA SER A 26 9.98 13.22 -20.18
C SER A 26 8.57 12.95 -20.69
N THR A 27 7.69 12.57 -19.77
CA THR A 27 6.26 12.38 -20.02
C THR A 27 5.48 13.42 -19.24
N GLU A 28 4.63 14.18 -19.94
CA GLU A 28 3.75 15.19 -19.36
C GLU A 28 2.40 14.58 -18.98
N PHE A 29 1.92 14.92 -17.79
CA PHE A 29 0.63 14.50 -17.25
C PHE A 29 -0.21 15.76 -16.98
N SER A 30 -1.48 15.71 -17.36
CA SER A 30 -2.42 16.80 -17.10
C SER A 30 -3.78 16.25 -16.67
N TYR A 31 -4.30 16.75 -15.55
CA TYR A 31 -5.59 16.40 -14.98
C TYR A 31 -6.48 17.65 -14.92
N LEU A 32 -7.45 17.74 -15.83
CA LEU A 32 -8.42 18.83 -15.89
C LEU A 32 -9.56 18.59 -14.88
N ARG A 33 -9.76 19.52 -13.94
CA ARG A 33 -10.61 19.30 -12.74
C ARG A 33 -11.55 20.47 -12.45
N ALA A 34 -12.42 20.88 -13.37
CA ALA A 34 -13.33 22.02 -13.09
C ALA A 34 -14.27 21.71 -11.89
N PRO A 35 -14.46 22.64 -10.93
CA PRO A 35 -13.97 24.03 -10.88
C PRO A 35 -12.58 24.22 -10.22
N GLN A 36 -11.90 23.16 -9.79
CA GLN A 36 -10.54 23.23 -9.25
C GLN A 36 -9.49 23.50 -10.35
N PRO A 37 -8.31 24.02 -9.97
CA PRO A 37 -7.20 24.18 -10.92
C PRO A 37 -6.73 22.84 -11.49
N THR A 38 -6.33 22.88 -12.76
CA THR A 38 -5.64 21.78 -13.44
C THR A 38 -4.36 21.40 -12.70
N ILE A 39 -4.13 20.09 -12.52
CA ILE A 39 -2.85 19.57 -12.03
C ILE A 39 -2.05 19.12 -13.25
N SER A 40 -0.88 19.72 -13.45
CA SER A 40 0.04 19.31 -14.52
C SER A 40 1.46 19.17 -13.97
N PHE A 41 2.17 18.15 -14.45
CA PHE A 41 3.56 17.90 -14.10
C PHE A 41 4.24 17.06 -15.19
N SER A 42 5.57 17.08 -15.21
CA SER A 42 6.37 16.27 -16.13
C SER A 42 7.29 15.35 -15.33
N LEU A 43 7.33 14.07 -15.72
CA LEU A 43 8.18 13.05 -15.10
C LEU A 43 9.28 12.63 -16.08
N ASP A 44 10.50 12.52 -15.57
CA ASP A 44 11.66 12.06 -16.34
C ASP A 44 11.52 10.57 -16.71
N ASN A 45 11.64 10.25 -18.00
CA ASN A 45 11.43 8.89 -18.52
C ASN A 45 12.46 7.89 -17.98
N ALA A 46 13.72 8.30 -17.83
CA ALA A 46 14.78 7.43 -17.30
C ALA A 46 14.54 7.10 -15.82
N LYS A 47 14.12 8.09 -15.03
CA LYS A 47 13.74 7.89 -13.61
C LYS A 47 12.51 7.00 -13.47
N MET A 48 11.54 7.11 -14.39
CA MET A 48 10.36 6.25 -14.39
C MET A 48 10.71 4.80 -14.74
N GLN A 49 11.54 4.58 -15.76
CA GLN A 49 12.00 3.23 -16.15
C GLN A 49 12.84 2.54 -15.07
N GLY A 50 13.59 3.33 -14.29
CA GLY A 50 14.37 2.84 -13.15
C GLY A 50 13.52 2.38 -11.96
N GLN A 51 12.22 2.67 -11.93
CA GLN A 51 11.35 2.18 -10.86
C GLN A 51 10.86 0.76 -11.13
N HIS A 52 10.93 -0.06 -10.08
CA HIS A 52 10.49 -1.44 -10.15
C HIS A 52 8.97 -1.52 -10.34
N SER A 53 8.55 -2.40 -11.23
CA SER A 53 7.16 -2.87 -11.29
C SER A 53 7.03 -4.12 -10.41
N ILE A 54 5.95 -4.25 -9.65
CA ILE A 54 5.60 -5.53 -9.03
C ILE A 54 5.07 -6.44 -10.15
N ARG A 55 5.96 -7.27 -10.71
CA ARG A 55 5.61 -8.17 -11.83
C ARG A 55 5.16 -9.55 -11.38
N LYS A 56 5.47 -9.93 -10.13
CA LYS A 56 5.19 -11.28 -9.62
C LYS A 56 4.09 -11.20 -8.57
N LYS A 57 3.01 -11.94 -8.82
CA LYS A 57 2.02 -12.24 -7.79
C LYS A 57 2.67 -13.13 -6.74
N TYR A 58 2.31 -12.93 -5.48
CA TYR A 58 2.75 -13.81 -4.41
C TYR A 58 2.29 -15.25 -4.69
N SER A 59 3.15 -16.22 -4.39
CA SER A 59 2.82 -17.64 -4.43
C SER A 59 3.30 -18.31 -3.14
N ALA A 60 2.35 -18.80 -2.34
CA ALA A 60 2.65 -19.54 -1.12
C ALA A 60 3.49 -20.80 -1.41
N GLU A 61 3.22 -21.46 -2.54
CA GLU A 61 3.98 -22.63 -2.99
C GLU A 61 5.45 -22.26 -3.28
N LEU A 62 5.70 -21.22 -4.08
CA LEU A 62 7.07 -20.79 -4.39
C LEU A 62 7.81 -20.29 -3.14
N ALA A 63 7.09 -19.65 -2.22
CA ALA A 63 7.65 -19.23 -0.93
C ALA A 63 8.04 -20.45 -0.08
N GLU A 64 7.16 -21.46 0.05
CA GLU A 64 7.47 -22.69 0.77
C GLU A 64 8.64 -23.44 0.14
N LEU A 65 8.67 -23.56 -1.20
CA LEU A 65 9.78 -24.19 -1.92
C LEU A 65 11.11 -23.50 -1.63
N HIS A 66 11.13 -22.17 -1.61
CA HIS A 66 12.33 -21.39 -1.26
C HIS A 66 12.77 -21.66 0.18
N VAL A 67 11.84 -21.62 1.13
CA VAL A 67 12.12 -21.86 2.56
C VAL A 67 12.63 -23.28 2.78
N ARG A 68 11.98 -24.28 2.17
CA ARG A 68 12.37 -25.69 2.22
C ARG A 68 13.79 -25.90 1.69
N HIS A 69 14.15 -25.25 0.58
CA HIS A 69 15.50 -25.31 0.04
C HIS A 69 16.54 -24.74 1.03
N GLN A 70 16.28 -23.58 1.64
CA GLN A 70 17.19 -23.01 2.65
C GLN A 70 17.32 -23.90 3.90
N LEU A 71 16.21 -24.48 4.37
CA LEU A 71 16.23 -25.41 5.49
C LEU A 71 17.00 -26.69 5.18
N LEU A 72 16.92 -27.22 3.95
CA LEU A 72 17.71 -28.38 3.53
C LEU A 72 19.20 -28.06 3.60
N LEU A 73 19.63 -26.93 3.04
CA LEU A 73 21.02 -26.48 3.09
C LEU A 73 21.52 -26.32 4.53
N GLN A 74 20.71 -25.70 5.39
CA GLN A 74 21.08 -25.52 6.79
C GLN A 74 21.11 -26.85 7.56
N SER A 75 20.17 -27.77 7.27
CA SER A 75 20.13 -29.09 7.91
C SER A 75 21.37 -29.91 7.61
N VAL A 76 21.89 -29.85 6.38
CA VAL A 76 23.17 -30.49 6.03
C VAL A 76 24.33 -29.93 6.84
N LYS A 77 24.38 -28.61 7.05
CA LYS A 77 25.43 -27.95 7.86
C LYS A 77 25.35 -28.29 9.34
N LEU A 78 24.13 -28.43 9.87
CA LEU A 78 23.87 -28.72 11.29
C LEU A 78 23.87 -30.22 11.60
N GLN A 79 23.97 -31.09 10.60
CA GLN A 79 23.99 -32.53 10.80
C GLN A 79 25.24 -32.95 11.56
N GLN A 80 25.06 -33.58 12.72
CA GLN A 80 26.13 -34.00 13.62
C GLN A 80 25.85 -35.40 14.17
N ARG A 81 26.87 -36.05 14.76
CA ARG A 81 26.70 -37.37 15.41
C ARG A 81 25.68 -37.26 16.56
N GLY A 82 24.80 -38.25 16.67
CA GLY A 82 23.80 -38.30 17.75
C GLY A 82 22.54 -37.45 17.52
N VAL A 83 22.46 -36.68 16.43
CA VAL A 83 21.29 -35.88 16.05
C VAL A 83 20.74 -36.34 14.70
N LYS A 84 19.41 -36.39 14.57
CA LYS A 84 18.71 -36.66 13.32
C LYS A 84 17.79 -35.49 12.99
N ILE A 85 18.03 -34.83 11.86
CA ILE A 85 17.16 -33.79 11.31
C ILE A 85 16.37 -34.40 10.16
N ARG A 86 15.05 -34.21 10.14
CA ARG A 86 14.19 -34.64 9.02
C ARG A 86 13.22 -33.52 8.65
N LEU A 87 13.16 -33.23 7.36
CA LEU A 87 12.12 -32.39 6.78
C LEU A 87 10.97 -33.30 6.31
N SER A 88 9.74 -32.79 6.33
CA SER A 88 8.63 -33.47 5.66
C SER A 88 8.91 -33.64 4.17
N PRO A 89 8.30 -34.64 3.51
CA PRO A 89 8.24 -34.72 2.04
C PRO A 89 7.66 -33.46 1.39
N SER A 90 7.94 -33.24 0.10
CA SER A 90 7.45 -32.06 -0.65
C SER A 90 5.93 -32.06 -0.90
N ASN A 91 5.27 -33.21 -0.84
CA ASN A 91 3.82 -33.34 -0.97
C ASN A 91 3.05 -33.13 0.35
N LEU A 92 3.76 -32.83 1.45
CA LEU A 92 3.17 -32.54 2.75
C LEU A 92 3.59 -31.13 3.19
N PRO A 93 2.77 -30.45 4.03
CA PRO A 93 3.14 -29.18 4.61
C PRO A 93 4.54 -29.23 5.23
N LEU A 94 5.31 -28.17 4.99
CA LEU A 94 6.68 -28.07 5.49
C LEU A 94 6.69 -28.21 7.03
N SER A 95 7.38 -29.24 7.51
CA SER A 95 7.70 -29.41 8.92
C SER A 95 9.13 -29.90 9.08
N VAL A 96 9.76 -29.52 10.19
CA VAL A 96 11.14 -29.91 10.50
C VAL A 96 11.14 -30.57 11.87
N THR A 97 11.66 -31.80 11.92
CA THR A 97 11.82 -32.55 13.17
C THR A 97 13.30 -32.75 13.46
N VAL A 98 13.66 -32.55 14.72
CA VAL A 98 15.02 -32.75 15.23
C VAL A 98 14.91 -33.69 16.41
N SER A 99 15.66 -34.79 16.41
CA SER A 99 15.73 -35.74 17.51
C SER A 99 17.17 -36.11 17.84
N GLY A 100 17.44 -36.47 19.09
CA GLY A 100 18.77 -36.79 19.59
C GLY A 100 18.74 -37.04 21.10
N ALA A 101 19.83 -37.60 21.63
CA ALA A 101 19.94 -37.89 23.07
C ALA A 101 20.25 -36.64 23.90
N ASP A 102 21.04 -35.71 23.36
CA ASP A 102 21.32 -34.42 24.00
C ASP A 102 20.21 -33.41 23.69
N LEU A 103 19.37 -33.15 24.70
CA LEU A 103 18.22 -32.25 24.56
C LEU A 103 18.64 -30.78 24.36
N THR A 104 19.78 -30.36 24.91
CA THR A 104 20.28 -28.99 24.75
C THR A 104 20.78 -28.78 23.32
N GLN A 105 21.51 -29.77 22.77
CA GLN A 105 21.92 -29.76 21.36
C GLN A 105 20.71 -29.76 20.42
N VAL A 106 19.70 -30.60 20.70
CA VAL A 106 18.45 -30.63 19.93
C VAL A 106 17.74 -29.27 19.95
N ALA A 107 17.62 -28.64 21.12
CA ALA A 107 17.00 -27.32 21.25
C ALA A 107 17.75 -26.25 20.45
N ASN A 108 19.08 -26.24 20.54
CA ASN A 108 19.92 -25.29 19.79
C ASN A 108 19.74 -25.43 18.27
N ILE A 109 19.72 -26.66 17.75
CA ILE A 109 19.51 -26.92 16.32
C ILE A 109 18.10 -26.52 15.89
N ARG A 110 17.07 -26.81 16.70
CA ARG A 110 15.68 -26.36 16.43
C ARG A 110 15.60 -24.84 16.33
N ASN A 111 16.23 -24.11 17.24
CA ASN A 111 16.24 -22.65 17.21
C ASN A 111 16.93 -22.10 15.95
N GLN A 112 18.05 -22.69 15.54
CA GLN A 112 18.76 -22.28 14.31
C GLN A 112 17.94 -22.56 13.04
N LEU A 113 17.26 -23.71 12.98
CA LEU A 113 16.38 -24.04 11.86
C LEU A 113 15.14 -23.13 11.83
N ALA A 114 14.54 -22.82 12.98
CA ALA A 114 13.44 -21.86 13.07
C ALA A 114 13.87 -20.46 12.60
N ALA A 115 15.05 -19.99 13.02
CA ALA A 115 15.62 -18.74 12.54
C ALA A 115 15.85 -18.77 11.01
N THR A 116 16.36 -19.87 10.48
CA THR A 116 16.58 -20.05 9.03
C THR A 116 15.25 -20.00 8.27
N GLN A 117 14.22 -20.68 8.78
CA GLN A 117 12.88 -20.66 8.18
C GLN A 117 12.33 -19.23 8.12
N GLN A 118 12.39 -18.49 9.23
CA GLN A 118 11.93 -17.12 9.30
C GLN A 118 12.71 -16.20 8.36
N GLN A 119 14.05 -16.30 8.35
CA GLN A 119 14.92 -15.50 7.49
C GLN A 119 14.69 -15.79 6.01
N ALA A 120 14.54 -17.06 5.63
CA ALA A 120 14.27 -17.45 4.24
C ALA A 120 12.92 -16.91 3.77
N TYR A 121 11.89 -16.99 4.60
CA TYR A 121 10.57 -16.47 4.25
C TYR A 121 10.58 -14.94 4.14
N GLN A 122 11.16 -14.24 5.11
CA GLN A 122 11.31 -12.78 5.08
C GLN A 122 12.15 -12.33 3.88
N GLY A 123 13.24 -13.04 3.56
CA GLY A 123 14.07 -12.76 2.39
C GLY A 123 13.32 -12.96 1.07
N TYR A 124 12.47 -13.99 0.98
CA TYR A 124 11.58 -14.18 -0.17
C TYR A 124 10.64 -12.98 -0.35
N LEU A 125 9.97 -12.55 0.72
CA LEU A 125 9.03 -11.42 0.67
C LEU A 125 9.76 -10.12 0.31
N GLN A 126 10.88 -9.83 0.97
CA GLN A 126 11.66 -8.61 0.74
C GLN A 126 12.18 -8.53 -0.69
N ARG A 127 12.66 -9.63 -1.27
CA ARG A 127 13.14 -9.66 -2.66
C ARG A 127 12.07 -9.21 -3.65
N ASP A 128 10.83 -9.62 -3.41
CA ASP A 128 9.72 -9.44 -4.36
C ASP A 128 8.80 -8.27 -3.98
N TYR A 129 9.26 -7.33 -3.13
CA TYR A 129 8.50 -6.16 -2.68
C TYR A 129 7.20 -6.52 -1.94
N LEU A 130 7.25 -7.57 -1.13
CA LEU A 130 6.13 -8.05 -0.35
C LEU A 130 6.38 -7.86 1.15
N TYR A 131 5.28 -7.77 1.89
CA TYR A 131 5.26 -7.60 3.34
C TYR A 131 4.21 -8.54 3.96
N LEU A 132 4.55 -9.14 5.10
CA LEU A 132 3.61 -9.95 5.88
C LEU A 132 2.86 -9.04 6.86
N LEU A 133 1.61 -8.73 6.56
CA LEU A 133 0.70 -7.99 7.44
C LEU A 133 0.05 -8.95 8.42
N THR A 134 0.03 -8.62 9.71
CA THR A 134 -0.69 -9.38 10.73
C THR A 134 -1.86 -8.57 11.28
N THR A 135 -3.05 -9.16 11.31
CA THR A 135 -4.26 -8.52 11.81
C THR A 135 -4.33 -8.52 13.34
N PRO A 136 -5.19 -7.69 13.95
CA PRO A 136 -5.45 -7.76 15.39
C PRO A 136 -5.94 -9.13 15.88
N LEU A 137 -6.50 -9.96 14.98
CA LEU A 137 -6.95 -11.32 15.28
C LEU A 137 -5.83 -12.37 15.14
N GLY A 138 -4.63 -11.97 14.75
CA GLY A 138 -3.48 -12.87 14.58
C GLY A 138 -3.39 -13.53 13.20
N GLU A 139 -4.33 -13.22 12.29
CA GLU A 139 -4.26 -13.69 10.90
C GLU A 139 -3.14 -12.96 10.16
N SER A 140 -2.49 -13.63 9.21
CA SER A 140 -1.42 -13.01 8.43
C SER A 140 -1.65 -13.10 6.93
N TYR A 141 -1.42 -12.00 6.23
CA TYR A 141 -1.61 -11.86 4.79
C TYR A 141 -0.38 -11.26 4.15
N VAL A 142 -0.06 -11.71 2.94
CA VAL A 142 1.02 -11.11 2.15
C VAL A 142 0.45 -10.00 1.30
N ILE A 143 1.02 -8.81 1.42
CA ILE A 143 0.65 -7.60 0.68
C ILE A 143 1.88 -6.99 0.00
N PRO A 144 1.72 -6.08 -0.96
CA PRO A 144 2.83 -5.26 -1.42
C PRO A 144 3.45 -4.47 -0.26
N ASP A 145 4.76 -4.28 -0.29
CA ASP A 145 5.46 -3.46 0.70
C ASP A 145 5.27 -1.97 0.41
N HIS A 146 4.05 -1.48 0.68
CA HIS A 146 3.63 -0.11 0.44
C HIS A 146 4.61 0.93 1.01
N VAL A 147 5.20 0.67 2.18
CA VAL A 147 6.15 1.59 2.83
C VAL A 147 7.44 1.68 2.02
N ARG A 148 8.00 0.54 1.60
CA ARG A 148 9.20 0.52 0.74
C ARG A 148 8.92 1.19 -0.60
N ILE A 149 7.79 0.85 -1.24
CA ILE A 149 7.39 1.38 -2.54
C ILE A 149 7.22 2.91 -2.48
N MET A 150 6.53 3.43 -1.45
CA MET A 150 6.40 4.87 -1.22
C MET A 150 7.79 5.54 -1.13
N ARG A 151 8.69 5.00 -0.31
CA ARG A 151 10.04 5.58 -0.10
C ARG A 151 10.85 5.65 -1.39
N GLU A 152 10.87 4.57 -2.15
CA GLU A 152 11.62 4.49 -3.41
C GLU A 152 11.03 5.40 -4.50
N ASN A 153 9.72 5.68 -4.44
CA ASN A 153 9.04 6.58 -5.37
C ASN A 153 9.12 8.07 -4.97
N LEU A 154 9.69 8.43 -3.82
CA LEU A 154 9.83 9.83 -3.40
C LEU A 154 10.53 10.70 -4.47
N PRO A 155 11.72 10.33 -5.01
CA PRO A 155 12.46 11.22 -5.91
C PRO A 155 11.75 11.46 -7.25
N VAL A 156 11.05 10.46 -7.77
CA VAL A 156 10.36 10.54 -9.06
C VAL A 156 9.03 11.28 -8.96
N LEU A 157 8.36 11.25 -7.81
CA LEU A 157 7.11 12.01 -7.57
C LEU A 157 7.33 13.45 -7.08
N GLN A 158 8.58 13.93 -7.00
CA GLN A 158 8.88 15.33 -6.65
C GLN A 158 8.16 16.36 -7.55
N PRO A 159 8.07 16.19 -8.89
CA PRO A 159 7.33 17.12 -9.75
C PRO A 159 5.83 17.18 -9.43
N VAL A 160 5.24 16.06 -8.97
CA VAL A 160 3.84 16.03 -8.52
C VAL A 160 3.67 16.85 -7.25
N ALA A 161 4.56 16.70 -6.27
CA ALA A 161 4.55 17.53 -5.07
C ALA A 161 4.73 19.03 -5.39
N ALA A 162 5.63 19.36 -6.32
CA ALA A 162 5.87 20.72 -6.76
C ALA A 162 4.63 21.37 -7.40
N SER A 163 3.86 20.63 -8.19
CA SER A 163 2.62 21.16 -8.80
C SER A 163 1.58 21.50 -7.74
N PHE A 164 1.41 20.67 -6.71
CA PHE A 164 0.52 20.97 -5.58
C PHE A 164 0.98 22.19 -4.77
N VAL A 165 2.29 22.30 -4.50
CA VAL A 165 2.85 23.47 -3.80
C VAL A 165 2.64 24.75 -4.61
N SER A 166 2.78 24.69 -5.93
CA SER A 166 2.52 25.83 -6.83
C SER A 166 1.06 26.29 -6.78
N LEU A 167 0.11 25.35 -6.81
CA LEU A 167 -1.33 25.65 -6.83
C LEU A 167 -1.90 26.09 -5.48
N TYR A 168 -1.39 25.52 -4.38
CA TYR A 168 -2.03 25.64 -3.06
C TYR A 168 -1.12 26.26 -1.99
N GLY A 169 0.15 26.52 -2.30
CA GLY A 169 1.17 26.88 -1.34
C GLY A 169 1.62 25.69 -0.48
N ARG A 170 2.46 25.95 0.54
CA ARG A 170 2.95 24.93 1.51
C ARG A 170 2.57 25.21 2.96
N ASN A 171 1.80 26.27 3.21
CA ASN A 171 1.55 26.77 4.56
C ASN A 171 0.33 26.13 5.24
N ASN A 172 -0.53 25.47 4.47
CA ASN A 172 -1.74 24.83 4.97
C ASN A 172 -1.76 23.36 4.58
N ILE A 173 -1.20 22.52 5.45
CA ILE A 173 -1.14 21.07 5.30
C ILE A 173 -2.53 20.45 5.08
N ARG A 174 -3.53 20.91 5.83
CA ARG A 174 -4.91 20.41 5.75
C ARG A 174 -5.51 20.66 4.37
N LYS A 175 -5.34 21.89 3.84
CA LYS A 175 -5.81 22.25 2.49
C LYS A 175 -5.13 21.38 1.43
N ILE A 176 -3.81 21.19 1.51
CA ILE A 176 -3.07 20.36 0.55
C ILE A 176 -3.51 18.90 0.60
N ALA A 177 -3.57 18.32 1.81
CA ALA A 177 -4.01 16.95 2.01
C ALA A 177 -5.43 16.71 1.46
N MET A 178 -6.35 17.64 1.71
CA MET A 178 -7.71 17.59 1.18
C MET A 178 -7.73 17.65 -0.36
N GLN A 179 -6.98 18.57 -0.98
CA GLN A 179 -6.93 18.69 -2.44
C GLN A 179 -6.26 17.49 -3.10
N LEU A 180 -5.26 16.90 -2.42
CA LEU A 180 -4.59 15.67 -2.86
C LEU A 180 -5.55 14.48 -2.81
N ALA A 181 -6.29 14.31 -1.71
CA ALA A 181 -7.31 13.27 -1.58
C ALA A 181 -8.37 13.43 -2.67
N TYR A 182 -8.88 14.64 -2.89
CA TYR A 182 -9.88 14.91 -3.91
C TYR A 182 -9.38 14.57 -5.33
N TRP A 183 -8.16 14.97 -5.70
CA TRP A 183 -7.59 14.58 -6.99
C TRP A 183 -7.51 13.06 -7.16
N LEU A 184 -7.13 12.31 -6.13
CA LEU A 184 -7.03 10.85 -6.21
C LEU A 184 -8.39 10.16 -6.26
N GLN A 185 -9.41 10.70 -5.57
CA GLN A 185 -10.80 10.23 -5.65
C GLN A 185 -11.39 10.39 -7.05
N GLN A 186 -10.86 11.32 -7.84
CA GLN A 186 -11.25 11.58 -9.24
C GLN A 186 -10.58 10.65 -10.26
N ILE A 187 -9.48 9.98 -9.88
CA ILE A 187 -8.85 8.96 -10.73
C ILE A 187 -9.73 7.71 -10.71
N PRO A 188 -10.05 7.07 -11.85
CA PRO A 188 -10.84 5.84 -11.91
C PRO A 188 -10.36 4.74 -10.94
N TYR A 189 -11.31 4.10 -10.28
CA TYR A 189 -11.03 2.98 -9.37
C TYR A 189 -10.78 1.69 -10.18
N GLN A 190 -9.76 0.92 -9.79
CA GLN A 190 -9.54 -0.44 -10.27
C GLN A 190 -10.08 -1.41 -9.23
N ASN A 191 -11.13 -2.15 -9.58
CA ASN A 191 -11.65 -3.19 -8.69
C ASN A 191 -10.59 -4.26 -8.46
N LEU A 192 -10.38 -4.62 -7.20
CA LEU A 192 -9.61 -5.80 -6.81
C LEU A 192 -10.54 -6.89 -6.32
N SER A 193 -10.08 -8.14 -6.44
CA SER A 193 -10.52 -9.22 -5.57
C SER A 193 -9.96 -9.01 -4.14
N ASP A 194 -10.67 -9.53 -3.12
CA ASP A 194 -10.33 -9.40 -1.69
C ASP A 194 -8.82 -9.58 -1.45
N ARG A 195 -8.20 -8.72 -0.61
CA ARG A 195 -6.74 -8.75 -0.33
C ARG A 195 -6.29 -10.08 0.25
N ARG A 196 -7.21 -10.83 0.86
CA ARG A 196 -6.99 -12.20 1.36
C ARG A 196 -6.80 -13.21 0.24
N GLU A 197 -7.43 -12.99 -0.91
CA GLU A 197 -7.39 -13.88 -2.07
C GLU A 197 -6.34 -13.45 -3.11
N SER A 198 -6.09 -12.14 -3.22
CA SER A 198 -5.30 -11.57 -4.31
C SER A 198 -3.83 -11.33 -3.95
N ALA A 199 -3.48 -11.24 -2.67
CA ALA A 199 -2.14 -10.86 -2.20
C ALA A 199 -1.60 -9.59 -2.87
N GLY A 200 -2.48 -8.62 -3.12
CA GLY A 200 -2.16 -7.38 -3.85
C GLY A 200 -2.15 -7.51 -5.38
N ALA A 201 -2.71 -8.59 -5.94
CA ALA A 201 -2.87 -8.70 -7.39
C ALA A 201 -3.79 -7.58 -7.89
N GLY A 202 -3.22 -6.64 -8.64
CA GLY A 202 -3.90 -5.46 -9.15
C GLY A 202 -3.36 -4.14 -8.59
N PHE A 203 -2.51 -4.19 -7.56
CA PHE A 203 -1.76 -3.03 -7.10
C PHE A 203 -0.87 -2.47 -8.21
N LEU A 204 -0.90 -1.15 -8.39
CA LEU A 204 -0.04 -0.40 -9.28
C LEU A 204 0.89 0.47 -8.44
N THR A 205 2.19 0.44 -8.73
CA THR A 205 3.12 1.38 -8.11
C THR A 205 2.76 2.82 -8.48
N PRO A 206 3.20 3.84 -7.73
CA PRO A 206 2.82 5.22 -7.98
C PRO A 206 2.93 5.67 -9.45
N ILE A 207 4.04 5.35 -10.13
CA ILE A 207 4.19 5.69 -11.55
C ILE A 207 3.20 4.92 -12.43
N GLN A 208 3.05 3.60 -12.21
CA GLN A 208 2.14 2.78 -12.99
C GLN A 208 0.70 3.29 -12.88
N MET A 209 0.29 3.68 -11.66
CA MET A 209 -1.03 4.26 -11.40
C MET A 209 -1.23 5.57 -12.15
N LEU A 210 -0.23 6.47 -12.13
CA LEU A 210 -0.31 7.75 -12.85
C LEU A 210 -0.34 7.55 -14.37
N GLN A 211 0.46 6.61 -14.91
CA GLN A 211 0.48 6.29 -16.33
C GLN A 211 -0.81 5.64 -16.81
N ALA A 212 -1.39 4.73 -16.02
CA ALA A 212 -2.65 4.08 -16.33
C ALA A 212 -3.87 4.97 -16.08
N ASN A 213 -3.71 6.06 -15.31
CA ASN A 213 -4.80 6.86 -14.75
C ASN A 213 -5.89 5.97 -14.13
N GLN A 214 -5.45 4.96 -13.38
CA GLN A 214 -6.32 4.03 -12.70
C GLN A 214 -5.56 3.43 -11.52
N GLY A 215 -6.25 3.08 -10.45
CA GLY A 215 -5.65 2.36 -9.32
C GLY A 215 -6.67 1.89 -8.32
N ASP A 216 -6.27 0.93 -7.50
CA ASP A 216 -7.04 0.46 -6.35
C ASP A 216 -6.84 1.37 -5.11
N CYS A 217 -7.45 0.99 -3.98
CA CYS A 217 -7.34 1.72 -2.72
C CYS A 217 -5.89 1.85 -2.23
N ASP A 218 -5.13 0.76 -2.32
CA ASP A 218 -3.74 0.69 -1.88
C ASP A 218 -2.82 1.59 -2.73
N SER A 219 -2.95 1.54 -4.06
CA SER A 219 -2.18 2.35 -5.02
C SER A 219 -2.40 3.85 -4.79
N LYS A 220 -3.67 4.25 -4.62
CA LYS A 220 -4.05 5.65 -4.33
C LYS A 220 -3.50 6.10 -2.98
N ALA A 221 -3.58 5.25 -1.96
CA ALA A 221 -2.99 5.53 -0.65
C ALA A 221 -1.47 5.73 -0.73
N VAL A 222 -0.75 4.91 -1.49
CA VAL A 222 0.70 5.05 -1.68
C VAL A 222 1.05 6.32 -2.45
N VAL A 223 0.33 6.68 -3.52
CA VAL A 223 0.54 7.97 -4.22
C VAL A 223 0.30 9.14 -3.27
N PHE A 224 -0.81 9.12 -2.53
CA PHE A 224 -1.13 10.14 -1.53
C PHE A 224 0.02 10.33 -0.54
N ALA A 225 0.48 9.24 0.06
CA ALA A 225 1.54 9.26 1.05
C ALA A 225 2.87 9.76 0.45
N THR A 226 3.20 9.33 -0.78
CA THR A 226 4.44 9.74 -1.46
C THR A 226 4.45 11.25 -1.73
N VAL A 227 3.37 11.78 -2.31
CA VAL A 227 3.26 13.21 -2.63
C VAL A 227 3.24 14.04 -1.34
N LEU A 228 2.44 13.65 -0.35
CA LEU A 228 2.34 14.39 0.91
C LEU A 228 3.66 14.37 1.69
N ARG A 229 4.40 13.26 1.68
CA ARG A 229 5.74 13.16 2.28
C ARG A 229 6.76 14.05 1.58
N ASN A 230 6.71 14.16 0.26
CA ASN A 230 7.57 15.08 -0.50
C ASN A 230 7.31 16.55 -0.12
N ILE A 231 6.06 16.93 0.15
CA ILE A 231 5.70 18.29 0.59
C ILE A 231 6.03 18.52 2.06
N PHE A 232 5.78 17.52 2.92
CA PHE A 232 5.97 17.58 4.37
C PHE A 232 6.81 16.40 4.89
N PRO A 233 8.15 16.46 4.80
CA PRO A 233 9.03 15.32 5.08
C PRO A 233 8.91 14.74 6.50
N LYS A 234 8.56 15.56 7.48
CA LYS A 234 8.44 15.19 8.90
C LYS A 234 7.03 14.82 9.35
N LEU A 235 6.04 14.93 8.47
CA LEU A 235 4.66 14.62 8.82
C LEU A 235 4.51 13.12 9.12
N GLY A 236 3.88 12.77 10.24
CA GLY A 236 3.45 11.40 10.48
C GLY A 236 2.35 11.00 9.51
N ILE A 237 2.57 9.96 8.72
CA ILE A 237 1.60 9.39 7.78
C ILE A 237 1.55 7.88 8.02
N ALA A 238 0.35 7.31 7.99
CA ALA A 238 0.10 5.89 8.10
C ALA A 238 -0.87 5.44 7.00
N ILE A 239 -0.74 4.18 6.61
CA ILE A 239 -1.78 3.46 5.86
C ILE A 239 -2.51 2.54 6.84
N ILE A 240 -3.84 2.60 6.81
CA ILE A 240 -4.75 1.78 7.60
C ILE A 240 -5.35 0.72 6.70
N TYR A 241 -5.30 -0.53 7.13
CA TYR A 241 -5.77 -1.70 6.39
C TYR A 241 -7.01 -2.29 7.06
N PHE A 242 -8.11 -2.31 6.32
CA PHE A 242 -9.31 -3.10 6.59
C PHE A 242 -9.24 -4.46 5.87
N ASN A 243 -10.33 -5.21 5.76
CA ASN A 243 -10.30 -6.49 5.03
C ASN A 243 -10.27 -6.31 3.51
N ASP A 244 -10.95 -5.30 2.99
CA ASP A 244 -11.15 -5.08 1.55
C ASP A 244 -10.81 -3.65 1.13
N HIS A 245 -10.33 -2.82 2.07
CA HIS A 245 -10.08 -1.39 1.85
C HIS A 245 -8.84 -0.89 2.57
N ALA A 246 -8.26 0.19 2.05
CA ALA A 246 -7.20 0.91 2.72
C ALA A 246 -7.40 2.42 2.62
N VAL A 247 -7.06 3.10 3.70
CA VAL A 247 -7.15 4.57 3.81
C VAL A 247 -5.88 5.12 4.40
N ILE A 248 -5.73 6.45 4.35
CA ILE A 248 -4.60 7.14 4.95
C ILE A 248 -5.01 7.74 6.30
N ALA A 249 -4.05 7.76 7.22
CA ALA A 249 -4.13 8.61 8.40
C ALA A 249 -2.90 9.54 8.43
N ALA A 250 -3.08 10.82 8.70
CA ALA A 250 -1.97 11.79 8.77
C ALA A 250 -2.07 12.62 10.06
N GLN A 251 -0.94 13.05 10.62
CA GLN A 251 -0.88 13.93 11.80
C GLN A 251 -1.29 15.36 11.45
N ILE A 252 -2.55 15.52 11.10
CA ILE A 252 -3.23 16.77 10.79
C ILE A 252 -4.27 16.97 11.89
N PRO A 253 -4.35 18.17 12.51
CA PRO A 253 -5.41 18.45 13.47
C PRO A 253 -6.80 18.26 12.85
N ALA A 254 -7.60 17.44 13.52
CA ALA A 254 -9.01 17.28 13.20
C ALA A 254 -9.80 18.52 13.63
N ILE A 255 -10.91 18.77 12.94
CA ILE A 255 -11.91 19.77 13.33
C ILE A 255 -13.26 19.09 13.55
N ASP A 256 -14.09 19.69 14.39
CA ASP A 256 -15.47 19.24 14.62
C ASP A 256 -15.56 17.74 14.98
N ASP A 257 -16.36 16.97 14.24
CA ASP A 257 -16.65 15.55 14.45
C ASP A 257 -15.84 14.63 13.52
N GLU A 258 -14.70 15.11 13.01
CA GLU A 258 -13.86 14.36 12.10
C GLU A 258 -13.27 13.09 12.73
N LEU A 259 -13.33 12.00 12.00
CA LEU A 259 -12.77 10.72 12.40
C LEU A 259 -11.25 10.79 12.48
N THR A 260 -10.74 10.39 13.65
CA THR A 260 -9.31 10.25 13.93
C THR A 260 -8.99 8.85 14.39
N VAL A 261 -7.72 8.49 14.30
CA VAL A 261 -7.15 7.25 14.84
C VAL A 261 -5.92 7.58 15.68
N ASN A 262 -5.81 6.95 16.85
CA ASN A 262 -4.65 7.10 17.72
C ASN A 262 -3.64 5.99 17.42
N LEU A 263 -2.46 6.37 16.92
CA LEU A 263 -1.36 5.48 16.58
C LEU A 263 -0.11 5.96 17.31
N ASN A 264 0.57 5.07 18.04
CA ASN A 264 1.79 5.39 18.80
C ASN A 264 1.67 6.67 19.65
N ASN A 265 0.56 6.80 20.40
CA ASN A 265 0.25 7.95 21.26
C ASN A 265 0.12 9.31 20.54
N ALA A 266 -0.06 9.31 19.22
CA ALA A 266 -0.39 10.50 18.45
C ALA A 266 -1.73 10.32 17.72
N SER A 267 -2.48 11.41 17.59
CA SER A 267 -3.75 11.44 16.86
C SER A 267 -3.50 11.73 15.38
N TYR A 268 -4.16 10.97 14.51
CA TYR A 268 -4.08 11.09 13.07
C TYR A 268 -5.49 11.29 12.50
N LEU A 269 -5.67 12.33 11.69
CA LEU A 269 -6.88 12.52 10.89
C LEU A 269 -6.93 11.47 9.78
N VAL A 270 -8.07 10.82 9.63
CA VAL A 270 -8.29 9.84 8.57
C VAL A 270 -8.71 10.54 7.28
N LEU A 271 -8.12 10.13 6.15
CA LEU A 271 -8.44 10.59 4.80
C LEU A 271 -8.60 9.39 3.89
N ASP A 272 -9.69 9.37 3.12
CA ASP A 272 -9.96 8.32 2.14
C ASP A 272 -9.70 8.86 0.71
N PRO A 273 -8.56 8.53 0.07
CA PRO A 273 -8.25 9.01 -1.28
C PRO A 273 -8.88 8.16 -2.40
N THR A 274 -9.72 7.16 -2.11
CA THR A 274 -9.99 6.09 -3.09
C THR A 274 -11.02 6.45 -4.15
N GLY A 275 -12.04 7.23 -3.77
CA GLY A 275 -13.17 7.56 -4.64
C GLY A 275 -14.04 6.33 -4.97
N PRO A 276 -15.03 6.46 -5.87
CA PRO A 276 -15.42 7.68 -6.58
C PRO A 276 -16.25 8.65 -5.72
N ALA A 277 -16.74 8.21 -4.56
CA ALA A 277 -17.41 9.10 -3.62
C ALA A 277 -16.41 10.16 -3.12
N GLN A 278 -16.77 11.44 -3.27
CA GLN A 278 -15.96 12.54 -2.77
C GLN A 278 -16.18 12.69 -1.27
N LEU A 279 -15.36 11.99 -0.48
CA LEU A 279 -15.42 12.04 0.96
C LEU A 279 -14.53 13.18 1.48
N PRO A 280 -15.05 14.06 2.36
CA PRO A 280 -14.24 15.06 3.02
C PRO A 280 -13.29 14.40 4.03
N PRO A 281 -12.26 15.11 4.52
CA PRO A 281 -11.41 14.62 5.61
C PRO A 281 -12.25 14.20 6.82
N GLY A 282 -11.79 13.16 7.53
CA GLY A 282 -12.47 12.65 8.72
C GLY A 282 -13.79 11.93 8.46
N LYS A 283 -14.12 11.56 7.22
CA LYS A 283 -15.27 10.71 6.90
C LYS A 283 -14.83 9.45 6.15
N LEU A 284 -15.49 8.34 6.47
CA LEU A 284 -15.33 7.03 5.84
C LEU A 284 -16.71 6.49 5.46
N ASN A 285 -16.76 5.54 4.53
CA ASN A 285 -17.98 4.76 4.34
C ASN A 285 -18.36 4.01 5.64
N PRO A 286 -19.66 3.89 5.97
CA PRO A 286 -20.10 3.42 7.29
C PRO A 286 -19.50 2.09 7.80
N PRO A 287 -19.29 1.05 6.96
CA PRO A 287 -18.67 -0.19 7.42
C PRO A 287 -17.25 0.01 7.97
N TYR A 288 -16.48 0.93 7.39
CA TYR A 288 -15.09 1.19 7.78
C TYR A 288 -14.99 2.11 9.00
N ASP A 289 -15.97 3.01 9.20
CA ASP A 289 -16.08 3.80 10.43
C ASP A 289 -16.25 2.89 11.66
N VAL A 290 -17.15 1.89 11.57
CA VAL A 290 -17.35 0.91 12.65
C VAL A 290 -16.07 0.11 12.92
N GLN A 291 -15.38 -0.38 11.88
CA GLN A 291 -14.11 -1.12 12.03
C GLN A 291 -13.00 -0.27 12.64
N LEU A 292 -12.91 1.01 12.24
CA LEU A 292 -11.94 1.94 12.80
C LEU A 292 -12.18 2.15 14.29
N LYS A 293 -13.43 2.44 14.68
CA LYS A 293 -13.83 2.66 16.07
C LYS A 293 -13.64 1.42 16.95
N SER A 294 -13.89 0.24 16.42
CA SER A 294 -13.70 -1.04 17.12
C SER A 294 -12.25 -1.54 17.10
N ARG A 295 -11.32 -0.79 16.49
CA ARG A 295 -9.91 -1.17 16.31
C ARG A 295 -9.70 -2.48 15.53
N GLN A 296 -10.63 -2.81 14.65
CA GLN A 296 -10.54 -3.94 13.73
C GLN A 296 -9.80 -3.53 12.44
N PHE A 297 -8.56 -3.06 12.60
CA PHE A 297 -7.71 -2.67 11.49
C PHE A 297 -6.24 -2.97 11.80
N SER A 298 -5.44 -3.12 10.76
CA SER A 298 -3.97 -3.11 10.87
C SER A 298 -3.44 -1.78 10.35
N TYR A 299 -2.21 -1.40 10.70
CA TYR A 299 -1.63 -0.19 10.14
C TYR A 299 -0.12 -0.33 9.95
N ARG A 300 0.42 0.51 9.06
CA ARG A 300 1.86 0.73 8.93
C ARG A 300 2.15 2.21 8.83
N LEU A 301 3.20 2.66 9.51
CA LEU A 301 3.72 4.01 9.37
C LEU A 301 4.61 4.11 8.13
N PHE A 302 4.48 5.20 7.40
CA PHE A 302 5.30 5.54 6.24
C PHE A 302 6.65 6.14 6.64
#